data_AF-A0A367LT95-F1
#
_entry.id   AF-A0A367LT95-F1
#
_cell.length_a   1.000
_cell.length_b   1.000
_cell.length_c   1.000
_cell.angle_alpha   90.00
_cell.angle_beta   90.00
_cell.angle_gamma   90.00
#
_symmetry.space_group_name_H-M   'P 1'
#
loop_
_entity.id
_entity.type
_entity.pdbx_description
1 polymer ?
#
loop_
_entity_poly.entity_id
_entity_poly.type
_entity_poly.pdbx_seq_one_letter_code
_entity_poly.pdbx_strand_id
1 'polypeptide(L)' 'EFIGLLTLTDILESIAGELPDASEIDGPDVVEENDGYLVSGAMNLSQVRRRVGFDARATEDYQTLAGLVMSLL' A
#
# COMPACT_ATOMS: atom_id res chain seq x y z
N GLU A 1 -19.11 28.23 14.79
CA GLU A 1 -18.28 27.94 13.61
C GLU A 1 -17.15 27.02 14.00
N PHE A 2 -16.77 26.08 13.14
CA PHE A 2 -15.64 25.16 13.34
C PHE A 2 -14.40 25.76 12.67
N ILE A 3 -13.29 25.87 13.40
CA ILE A 3 -12.10 26.66 12.98
C ILE A 3 -10.97 25.74 12.45
N GLY A 4 -11.12 24.41 12.52
CA GLY A 4 -10.16 23.45 11.95
C GLY A 4 -9.82 22.28 12.89
N LEU A 5 -9.01 21.36 12.39
CA LEU A 5 -8.48 20.21 13.13
C LEU A 5 -6.95 20.29 13.12
N LEU A 6 -6.34 20.18 14.30
CA LEU A 6 -4.89 20.07 14.46
C LEU A 6 -4.56 18.64 14.86
N THR A 7 -3.58 18.04 14.20
CA THR A 7 -3.11 16.68 14.44
C THR A 7 -1.70 16.69 15.03
N LEU A 8 -1.26 15.53 15.51
CA LEU A 8 0.13 15.36 15.96
C LEU A 8 1.12 15.49 14.80
N THR A 9 0.73 15.11 13.59
CA THR A 9 1.56 15.25 12.39
C THR A 9 1.91 16.72 12.14
N ASP A 10 0.92 17.62 12.22
CA ASP A 10 1.14 19.06 12.03
C ASP A 10 2.18 19.62 13.03
N ILE A 11 2.15 19.16 14.28
CA ILE A 11 3.12 19.57 15.31
C ILE A 11 4.50 19.04 14.98
N LEU A 12 4.62 17.78 14.59
CA LEU A 12 5.90 17.15 14.28
C LEU A 12 6.55 17.77 13.05
N GLU A 13 5.78 18.05 11.99
CA GLU A 13 6.27 18.71 10.78
C GLU A 13 6.75 20.13 11.05
N SER A 14 6.12 20.85 11.99
CA SER A 14 6.58 22.19 12.39
C SER A 14 7.97 22.19 13.04
N ILE A 15 8.37 21.06 13.64
CA ILE A 15 9.67 20.87 14.31
C ILE A 15 10.69 20.26 13.34
N ALA A 16 10.29 19.22 12.60
CA ALA A 16 11.19 18.37 11.83
C ALA A 16 11.26 18.71 10.33
N GLY A 17 10.34 19.52 9.81
CA GLY A 17 10.13 19.70 8.37
C GLY A 17 9.12 18.69 7.80
N GLU A 18 9.03 18.58 6.47
CA GLU A 18 8.14 17.60 5.82
C GLU A 18 8.49 16.18 6.27
N LEU A 19 7.47 15.45 6.75
CA LEU A 19 7.60 14.03 7.06
C LEU A 19 7.18 13.22 5.83
N PRO A 20 7.90 12.14 5.49
CA PRO A 20 7.50 11.29 4.38
C PRO A 20 6.12 10.71 4.66
N ASP A 21 5.24 10.79 3.68
CA ASP A 21 3.92 10.18 3.80
C ASP A 21 4.10 8.66 3.92
N ALA A 22 3.28 8.00 4.73
CA ALA A 22 3.34 6.54 4.87
C ALA A 22 3.05 5.81 3.53
N SER A 23 2.49 6.52 2.55
CA SER A 23 2.28 6.08 1.18
C SER A 23 3.41 6.43 0.19
N GLU A 24 4.38 7.25 0.57
CA GLU A 24 5.55 7.61 -0.26
C GLU A 24 6.67 6.57 -0.19
N ILE A 25 6.32 5.30 -0.29
CA ILE A 25 7.33 4.27 -0.57
C ILE A 25 7.57 4.30 -2.08
N ASP A 26 8.75 4.80 -2.48
CA ASP A 26 9.12 5.04 -3.87
C ASP A 26 8.94 3.81 -4.79
N GLY A 27 8.05 3.96 -5.77
CA GLY A 27 7.84 3.04 -6.89
C GLY A 27 6.36 2.74 -7.17
N PRO A 28 5.96 2.53 -8.44
CA PRO A 28 4.60 2.08 -8.75
C PRO A 28 4.36 0.69 -8.14
N ASP A 29 3.29 0.53 -7.38
CA ASP A 29 2.98 -0.74 -6.73
C ASP A 29 2.74 -1.90 -7.73
N VAL A 30 2.41 -1.60 -8.99
CA VAL A 30 2.21 -2.53 -10.11
C VAL A 30 2.82 -1.92 -11.37
N VAL A 31 3.62 -2.69 -12.10
CA VAL A 31 4.12 -2.37 -13.44
C VAL A 31 3.77 -3.51 -14.38
N GLU A 32 3.25 -3.21 -15.56
CA GLU A 32 3.09 -4.20 -16.62
C GLU A 32 4.47 -4.47 -17.25
N GLU A 33 4.88 -5.73 -17.27
CA GLU A 33 6.22 -6.15 -17.71
C GLU A 33 6.09 -7.39 -18.61
N ASN A 34 6.48 -7.25 -19.88
CA ASN A 34 6.37 -8.28 -20.92
C ASN A 34 4.94 -8.86 -21.00
N ASP A 35 4.78 -10.18 -20.79
CA ASP A 35 3.49 -10.89 -20.79
C ASP A 35 2.83 -10.96 -19.39
N GLY A 36 3.24 -10.09 -18.45
CA GLY A 36 2.78 -10.15 -17.06
C GLY A 36 2.90 -8.84 -16.29
N TYR A 37 2.94 -8.95 -14.96
CA TYR A 37 2.99 -7.82 -14.05
C TYR A 37 4.04 -8.02 -12.98
N LEU A 38 4.86 -6.99 -12.75
CA LEU A 38 5.68 -6.85 -11.56
C LEU A 38 4.86 -6.13 -10.49
N VAL A 39 4.57 -6.82 -9.40
CA VAL A 39 3.68 -6.32 -8.33
C VAL A 39 4.43 -6.29 -7.00
N SER A 40 4.37 -5.17 -6.30
CA SER A 40 4.89 -5.05 -4.94
C SER A 40 4.21 -6.07 -4.02
N GLY A 41 5.01 -6.85 -3.31
CA GLY A 41 4.50 -7.82 -2.33
C GLY A 41 3.68 -7.18 -1.21
N ALA A 42 3.90 -5.90 -0.92
CA ALA A 42 3.15 -5.14 0.07
C ALA A 42 1.73 -4.77 -0.40
N MET A 43 1.41 -4.91 -1.69
CA MET A 43 0.10 -4.58 -2.21
C MET A 43 -0.99 -5.49 -1.63
N ASN A 44 -2.08 -4.88 -1.18
CA ASN A 44 -3.29 -5.59 -0.76
C ASN A 44 -3.92 -6.36 -1.93
N LEU A 45 -4.35 -7.61 -1.70
CA LEU A 45 -4.97 -8.47 -2.72
C LEU A 45 -6.19 -7.82 -3.40
N SER A 46 -6.94 -6.99 -2.67
CA SER A 46 -8.06 -6.23 -3.24
C SER A 46 -7.62 -5.19 -4.28
N GLN A 47 -6.44 -4.59 -4.12
CA GLN A 47 -5.83 -3.69 -5.10
C GLN A 47 -5.25 -4.47 -6.28
N VAL A 48 -4.60 -5.61 -6.01
CA VAL A 48 -4.08 -6.50 -7.06
C VAL A 48 -5.20 -6.94 -7.98
N ARG A 49 -6.34 -7.39 -7.42
CA ARG A 49 -7.52 -7.76 -8.21
C ARG A 49 -8.01 -6.63 -9.11
N ARG A 50 -8.07 -5.40 -8.59
CA ARG A 50 -8.54 -4.24 -9.38
C ARG A 50 -7.59 -3.83 -10.49
N ARG A 51 -6.28 -3.90 -10.26
CA ARG A 51 -5.25 -3.41 -11.19
C ARG A 51 -4.81 -4.48 -12.20
N VAL A 52 -4.78 -5.73 -11.79
CA VAL A 52 -4.20 -6.86 -12.56
C VAL A 52 -5.26 -7.90 -12.94
N GLY A 53 -6.45 -7.87 -12.33
CA GLY A 53 -7.48 -8.88 -12.59
C GLY A 53 -7.23 -10.24 -11.91
N PHE A 54 -6.16 -10.37 -11.13
CA PHE A 54 -5.84 -11.58 -10.37
C PHE A 54 -6.78 -11.71 -9.15
N ASP A 55 -7.72 -12.65 -9.21
CA ASP A 55 -8.75 -12.84 -8.18
C ASP A 55 -8.31 -13.82 -7.09
N ALA A 56 -7.35 -13.38 -6.27
CA ALA A 56 -6.98 -14.08 -5.05
C ALA A 56 -7.86 -13.69 -3.86
N ARG A 57 -8.25 -14.69 -3.07
CA ARG A 57 -9.08 -14.50 -1.87
C ARG A 57 -8.20 -14.12 -0.68
N ALA A 58 -8.42 -12.91 -0.14
CA ALA A 58 -7.85 -12.51 1.15
C ALA A 58 -8.52 -13.25 2.32
N THR A 59 -7.76 -13.45 3.40
CA THR A 59 -8.16 -14.17 4.62
C THR A 59 -7.76 -13.36 5.86
N GLU A 60 -8.14 -13.81 7.05
CA GLU A 60 -7.67 -13.17 8.29
C GLU A 60 -6.15 -13.32 8.47
N ASP A 61 -5.55 -14.38 7.92
CA ASP A 61 -4.12 -14.67 8.04
C ASP A 61 -3.27 -13.84 7.07
N TYR A 62 -3.82 -13.44 5.92
CA TYR A 62 -3.10 -12.64 4.93
C TYR A 62 -4.01 -11.73 4.12
N GLN A 63 -3.53 -10.50 3.89
CA GLN A 63 -4.23 -9.47 3.13
C GLN A 63 -3.41 -8.96 1.93
N THR A 64 -2.11 -9.24 1.89
CA THR A 64 -1.18 -8.77 0.85
C THR A 64 -0.75 -9.90 -0.08
N LEU A 65 -0.19 -9.53 -1.25
CA LEU A 65 0.35 -10.50 -2.20
C LEU A 65 1.49 -11.32 -1.58
N ALA A 66 2.41 -10.69 -0.86
CA ALA A 66 3.49 -11.39 -0.15
C ALA A 66 2.94 -12.33 0.93
N GLY A 67 1.92 -11.91 1.69
CA GLY A 67 1.29 -12.76 2.69
C GLY A 67 0.66 -14.01 2.07
N LEU A 68 0.01 -13.87 0.93
CA LEU A 68 -0.50 -15.02 0.15
C LEU A 68 0.64 -15.93 -0.32
N VAL A 69 1.72 -15.38 -0.88
CA VAL A 69 2.86 -16.21 -1.33
C VAL A 69 3.45 -17.00 -0.17
N MET A 70 3.65 -16.35 0.98
CA MET A 70 4.19 -17.00 2.18
C MET A 70 3.28 -18.09 2.75
N SER A 71 1.95 -17.97 2.61
CA SER A 71 1.02 -19.01 3.08
C SER A 71 0.98 -20.25 2.18
N LEU A 72 1.56 -20.17 0.98
CA LEU A 72 1.69 -21.28 0.04
C LEU A 72 3.04 -22.02 0.13
N LEU A 73 3.97 -21.50 0.94
CA LEU A 73 5.28 -22.12 1.22
C LEU A 73 5.17 -23.14 2.35
#